data_AF-A0A1S0TP41-F1
#
_entry.id   AF-A0A1S0TP41-F1
#
_cell.length_a   1.000
_cell.length_b   1.000
_cell.length_c   1.000
_cell.angle_alpha   90.00
_cell.angle_beta   90.00
_cell.angle_gamma   90.00
#
_symmetry.space_group_name_H-M   'P 1'
#
loop_
_entity.id
_entity.type
_entity.pdbx_description
1 polymer ?
#
loop_
_entity_poly.entity_id
_entity_poly.type
_entity_poly.pdbx_seq_one_letter_code
_entity_poly.pdbx_strand_id
1 'polypeptide(L)'
;MAEYYRFWNLVVHEWLYAYIYRDISQLIGGKKGRFAAQTMVFFCSSLFHEYWFGLALRMFYPIIFTLYFVFGGIFYYLSQFITSKSVWNIAMHTNLLIGTGIFVSLYSQEWYARQRCDPYFHNFILDFFLPRHWLCGALSDT
;
A
#
# COMPACT_ATOMS: atom_id res chain seq x y z
N MET A 1 -0.70 13.79 8.76
CA MET A 1 -1.43 12.58 8.31
C MET A 1 -2.50 12.12 9.29
N ALA A 2 -2.34 12.33 10.60
CA ALA A 2 -3.27 11.84 11.62
C ALA A 2 -4.73 12.33 11.45
N GLU A 3 -4.95 13.60 11.09
CA GLU A 3 -6.31 14.10 10.83
C GLU A 3 -6.91 13.54 9.54
N TYR A 4 -6.13 13.46 8.45
CA TYR A 4 -6.61 12.94 7.16
C TYR A 4 -7.11 11.50 7.27
N TYR A 5 -6.35 10.61 7.91
CA TYR A 5 -6.76 9.21 8.08
C TYR A 5 -7.96 9.04 9.02
N ARG A 6 -8.18 9.97 9.96
CA ARG A 6 -9.36 9.95 10.84
C ARG A 6 -10.65 10.27 10.08
N PHE A 7 -10.60 11.21 9.14
CA PHE A 7 -11.79 11.63 8.40
C PHE A 7 -12.04 10.83 7.11
N TRP A 8 -11.04 10.12 6.57
CA TRP A 8 -11.20 9.35 5.34
C TRP A 8 -12.12 8.13 5.50
N ASN A 9 -11.88 7.31 6.53
CA ASN A 9 -12.73 6.15 6.83
C ASN A 9 -12.76 5.92 8.34
N LEU A 10 -13.71 6.60 8.99
CA LEU A 10 -13.85 6.59 10.45
C LEU A 10 -14.07 5.16 10.99
N VAL A 11 -14.86 4.34 10.30
CA VAL A 11 -15.19 2.98 10.75
C VAL A 11 -13.95 2.11 10.82
N VAL A 12 -13.13 2.12 9.76
CA VAL A 12 -11.90 1.33 9.71
C VAL A 12 -10.86 1.87 10.68
N HIS A 13 -10.77 3.20 10.81
CA HIS A 13 -9.88 3.83 11.78
C HIS A 13 -10.22 3.41 13.21
N GLU A 14 -11.48 3.51 13.63
CA GLU A 14 -11.91 3.14 14.98
C GLU A 14 -11.72 1.65 15.24
N TRP A 15 -11.95 0.78 14.25
CA TRP A 15 -11.69 -0.65 14.39
C TRP A 15 -10.21 -0.96 14.59
N LEU A 16 -9.33 -0.40 13.74
CA LEU A 16 -7.88 -0.56 13.88
C LEU A 16 -7.36 0.03 15.20
N TYR A 17 -7.94 1.16 15.64
CA TYR A 17 -7.56 1.79 16.90
C TYR A 17 -7.96 0.93 18.10
N ALA A 18 -9.21 0.47 18.14
CA ALA A 18 -9.77 -0.26 19.27
C ALA A 18 -9.16 -1.65 19.45
N TYR A 19 -8.90 -2.38 18.35
CA TYR A 19 -8.50 -3.78 18.40
C TYR A 19 -7.00 -4.03 18.16
N ILE A 20 -6.30 -3.14 17.44
CA ILE A 20 -4.87 -3.36 17.14
C ILE A 20 -4.03 -2.34 17.91
N TYR A 21 -4.30 -1.05 17.73
CA TYR A 21 -3.46 -0.01 18.32
C TYR A 21 -3.48 -0.04 19.85
N ARG A 22 -4.68 -0.04 20.45
CA ARG A 22 -4.85 0.04 21.90
C ARG A 22 -4.21 -1.16 22.59
N ASP A 23 -4.51 -2.36 22.13
CA ASP A 23 -4.05 -3.61 22.74
C ASP A 23 -2.52 -3.73 22.65
N ILE A 24 -1.92 -3.43 21.50
CA ILE A 24 -0.45 -3.45 21.33
C ILE A 24 0.22 -2.36 22.16
N SER A 25 -0.37 -1.17 22.24
CA SER A 25 0.18 -0.08 23.03
C SER A 25 0.16 -0.39 24.54
N GLN A 26 -0.87 -1.11 25.00
CA GLN A 26 -1.04 -1.53 26.39
C GLN A 26 -0.11 -2.71 26.73
N LEU A 27 0.09 -3.65 25.81
CA LEU A 27 0.97 -4.80 25.99
C LEU A 27 2.46 -4.42 26.09
N ILE A 28 2.93 -3.52 25.21
CA ILE A 28 4.36 -3.17 25.13
C ILE A 28 4.73 -2.04 26.10
N GLY A 29 3.81 -1.10 26.33
CA GLY A 29 4.04 0.06 27.20
C GLY A 29 5.08 1.07 26.67
N GLY A 30 4.98 2.31 27.15
CA GLY A 30 5.95 3.38 26.88
C GLY A 30 5.96 3.96 25.45
N LYS A 31 6.97 4.78 25.15
CA LYS A 31 7.13 5.46 23.84
C LYS A 31 7.41 4.46 22.70
N LYS A 32 8.12 3.37 22.98
CA LYS A 32 8.41 2.30 22.01
C LYS A 32 7.15 1.51 21.64
N GLY A 33 6.26 1.26 22.60
CA GLY A 33 4.96 0.61 22.35
C GLY A 33 4.05 1.41 21.41
N ARG A 34 4.05 2.74 21.53
CA ARG A 34 3.29 3.61 20.60
C ARG A 34 3.80 3.53 19.17
N PHE A 35 5.12 3.53 18.99
CA PHE A 35 5.73 3.38 17.66
C PHE A 35 5.42 2.01 17.06
N ALA A 36 5.62 0.93 17.83
CA ALA A 36 5.31 -0.43 17.40
C ALA A 36 3.82 -0.60 17.05
N ALA A 37 2.92 -0.03 17.85
CA ALA A 37 1.49 -0.05 17.57
C ALA A 37 1.14 0.69 16.26
N GLN A 38 1.78 1.82 15.97
CA GLN A 38 1.56 2.51 14.69
C GLN A 38 2.10 1.71 13.50
N THR A 39 3.31 1.18 13.59
CA THR A 39 3.88 0.33 12.54
C THR A 39 2.99 -0.88 12.28
N MET A 40 2.44 -1.51 13.33
CA MET A 40 1.53 -2.63 13.18
C MET A 40 0.22 -2.24 12.49
N VAL A 41 -0.39 -1.11 12.86
CA VAL A 41 -1.61 -0.63 12.21
C VAL A 41 -1.37 -0.37 10.72
N PHE A 42 -0.25 0.27 10.36
CA PHE A 42 0.11 0.46 8.95
C PHE A 42 0.36 -0.86 8.22
N PHE A 43 1.03 -1.81 8.85
CA PHE A 43 1.30 -3.13 8.29
C PHE A 43 0.02 -3.95 8.06
N CYS A 44 -0.86 -4.04 9.07
CA CYS A 44 -2.13 -4.73 8.93
C CYS A 44 -2.98 -4.08 7.83
N SER A 45 -3.06 -2.75 7.84
CA SER A 45 -3.80 -2.01 6.81
C SER A 45 -3.25 -2.29 5.41
N SER A 46 -1.93 -2.20 5.19
CA SER A 46 -1.35 -2.45 3.88
C SER A 46 -1.54 -3.89 3.40
N LEU A 47 -1.47 -4.87 4.31
CA LEU A 47 -1.79 -6.27 3.99
C LEU A 47 -3.24 -6.47 3.55
N PHE A 48 -4.20 -5.86 4.24
CA PHE A 48 -5.61 -5.98 3.86
C PHE A 48 -5.88 -5.38 2.47
N HIS A 49 -5.25 -4.23 2.15
CA HIS A 49 -5.39 -3.64 0.83
C HIS A 49 -4.78 -4.53 -0.25
N GLU A 50 -3.57 -5.06 -0.02
CA GLU A 50 -2.92 -5.99 -0.95
C GLU A 50 -3.77 -7.26 -1.16
N TYR A 51 -4.33 -7.82 -0.09
CA TYR A 51 -5.20 -8.99 -0.16
C TYR A 51 -6.44 -8.74 -1.04
N TRP A 52 -7.12 -7.61 -0.84
CA TRP A 52 -8.32 -7.29 -1.60
C TRP A 52 -8.01 -7.07 -3.09
N PHE A 53 -6.91 -6.37 -3.40
CA PHE A 53 -6.48 -6.20 -4.79
C PHE A 53 -6.02 -7.50 -5.41
N GLY A 54 -5.30 -8.35 -4.66
CA GLY A 54 -4.87 -9.66 -5.12
C GLY A 54 -6.04 -10.58 -5.46
N LEU A 55 -7.11 -10.53 -4.66
CA LEU A 55 -8.35 -11.25 -4.95
C LEU A 55 -9.10 -10.67 -6.16
N ALA A 56 -9.26 -9.35 -6.21
CA ALA A 56 -10.04 -8.69 -7.27
C ALA A 56 -9.40 -8.87 -8.65
N LEU A 57 -8.08 -8.76 -8.73
CA LEU A 57 -7.33 -8.82 -9.98
C LEU A 57 -6.72 -10.21 -10.25
N ARG A 58 -6.87 -11.16 -9.31
CA ARG A 58 -6.32 -12.52 -9.42
C ARG A 58 -4.84 -12.55 -9.79
N MET A 59 -4.08 -11.57 -9.30
CA MET A 59 -2.64 -11.43 -9.49
C MET A 59 -2.02 -10.86 -8.23
N PHE A 60 -0.81 -11.28 -7.89
CA PHE A 60 -0.11 -10.74 -6.72
C PHE A 60 0.95 -9.74 -7.16
N TYR A 61 0.73 -8.47 -6.83
CA TYR A 61 1.66 -7.42 -7.19
C TYR A 61 1.79 -6.41 -6.04
N PRO A 62 2.80 -6.58 -5.15
CA PRO A 62 2.87 -5.92 -3.83
C PRO A 62 3.25 -4.43 -3.86
N ILE A 63 2.76 -3.71 -4.87
CA ILE A 63 2.95 -2.26 -5.01
C ILE A 63 2.12 -1.52 -3.99
N ILE A 64 0.85 -1.87 -3.79
CA ILE A 64 0.00 -1.21 -2.80
C ILE A 64 0.60 -1.42 -1.41
N PHE A 65 1.02 -2.65 -1.10
CA PHE A 65 1.73 -2.91 0.15
C PHE A 65 2.93 -1.98 0.35
N THR A 66 3.79 -1.87 -0.66
CA THR A 66 5.01 -1.05 -0.59
C THR A 66 4.69 0.45 -0.49
N LEU A 67 3.74 0.95 -1.28
CA LEU A 67 3.31 2.35 -1.26
C LEU A 67 2.74 2.74 0.10
N TYR A 68 1.82 1.96 0.65
CA TYR A 68 1.18 2.29 1.92
C TYR A 68 2.11 2.09 3.12
N PHE A 69 2.91 1.02 3.14
CA PHE A 69 3.80 0.73 4.26
C PHE A 69 5.05 1.62 4.26
N VAL A 70 5.78 1.68 3.15
CA VAL A 70 7.05 2.40 3.07
C VAL A 70 6.82 3.90 2.96
N PHE A 71 6.08 4.36 1.94
CA PHE A 71 5.86 5.79 1.78
C PHE A 71 4.95 6.34 2.88
N GLY A 72 3.89 5.61 3.27
CA GLY A 72 3.06 5.99 4.40
C GLY A 72 3.84 6.11 5.72
N GLY A 73 4.74 5.16 5.99
CA GLY A 73 5.62 5.22 7.17
C GLY A 73 6.61 6.39 7.14
N ILE A 74 7.27 6.62 6.00
CA ILE A 74 8.21 7.75 5.82
C ILE A 74 7.49 9.09 5.98
N PHE A 75 6.33 9.27 5.33
CA PHE A 75 5.55 10.50 5.44
C PHE A 75 4.99 10.70 6.85
N TYR A 76 4.69 9.63 7.58
CA TYR A 76 4.33 9.73 8.99
C TYR A 76 5.49 10.31 9.82
N TYR A 77 6.71 9.82 9.62
CA TYR A 77 7.89 10.35 10.30
C TYR A 77 8.16 11.82 9.90
N LEU A 78 8.11 12.14 8.60
CA LEU A 78 8.27 13.51 8.09
C LEU A 78 7.22 14.48 8.65
N SER A 79 6.00 14.00 8.89
CA SER A 79 4.93 14.82 9.49
C SER A 79 5.25 15.27 10.93
N GLN A 80 6.17 14.61 11.62
CA GLN A 80 6.63 15.02 12.95
C GLN A 80 7.64 16.18 12.89
N PHE A 81 8.35 16.35 11.76
CA PHE A 81 9.37 17.40 11.59
C PHE A 81 8.82 18.68 10.96
N ILE A 82 7.78 18.57 10.12
CA ILE A 82 7.20 19.71 9.41
C ILE A 82 6.10 20.35 10.28
N THR A 83 6.39 21.50 10.87
CA THR A 83 5.45 22.26 11.72
C THR A 83 4.51 23.18 10.92
N SER A 84 4.84 23.50 9.66
CA SER A 84 4.03 24.38 8.81
C SER A 84 2.83 23.64 8.21
N LYS A 85 1.60 24.09 8.58
CA LYS A 85 0.34 23.48 8.15
C LYS A 85 0.13 23.52 6.63
N SER A 86 0.44 24.65 5.98
CA SER A 86 0.23 24.80 4.53
C SER A 86 1.18 23.94 3.71
N VAL A 87 2.47 23.90 4.08
CA VAL A 87 3.48 23.05 3.43
C VAL A 87 3.13 21.58 3.60
N TRP A 88 2.70 21.19 4.80
CA TRP A 88 2.25 19.84 5.07
C TRP A 88 1.02 19.45 4.23
N ASN A 89 0.06 20.35 4.06
CA ASN A 89 -1.14 20.07 3.27
C ASN A 89 -0.79 19.81 1.80
N ILE A 90 0.06 20.65 1.20
CA ILE A 90 0.53 20.49 -0.18
C ILE A 90 1.30 19.18 -0.32
N ALA A 91 2.25 18.91 0.57
CA ALA A 91 3.04 17.68 0.54
C ALA A 91 2.18 16.42 0.64
N MET A 92 1.14 16.43 1.47
CA MET A 92 0.19 15.32 1.62
C MET A 92 -0.60 15.08 0.33
N HIS A 93 -1.16 16.14 -0.27
CA HIS A 93 -1.92 16.04 -1.52
C HIS A 93 -1.05 15.58 -2.69
N THR A 94 0.17 16.11 -2.81
CA THR A 94 1.12 15.69 -3.85
C THR A 94 1.48 14.21 -3.71
N ASN A 95 1.75 13.73 -2.48
CA ASN A 95 2.01 12.32 -2.24
C ASN A 95 0.81 11.43 -2.59
N LEU A 96 -0.41 11.86 -2.26
CA LEU A 96 -1.62 11.11 -2.59
C LEU A 96 -1.81 11.01 -4.11
N LEU A 97 -1.59 12.09 -4.85
CA LEU A 97 -1.70 12.11 -6.31
C LEU A 97 -0.65 11.21 -6.96
N ILE A 98 0.61 11.29 -6.52
CA ILE A 98 1.69 10.45 -7.05
C ILE A 98 1.43 8.98 -6.71
N GLY A 99 1.09 8.66 -5.47
CA GLY A 99 0.79 7.29 -5.04
C GLY A 99 -0.37 6.68 -5.81
N THR A 100 -1.46 7.43 -6.00
CA THR A 100 -2.62 6.99 -6.80
C THR A 100 -2.25 6.80 -8.26
N GLY A 101 -1.46 7.71 -8.84
CA GLY A 101 -0.99 7.61 -10.23
C GLY A 101 -0.12 6.39 -10.48
N ILE A 102 0.86 6.12 -9.60
CA ILE A 102 1.73 4.94 -9.66
C ILE A 102 0.90 3.66 -9.54
N PHE A 103 0.00 3.62 -8.55
CA PHE A 103 -0.91 2.49 -8.34
C PHE A 103 -1.74 2.19 -9.59
N VAL A 104 -2.52 3.16 -10.09
CA VAL A 104 -3.41 2.95 -11.23
C VAL A 104 -2.62 2.57 -12.49
N SER A 105 -1.47 3.21 -12.73
CA SER A 105 -0.66 2.96 -13.93
C SER A 105 -0.07 1.55 -13.91
N LEU A 106 0.55 1.13 -12.81
CA LEU A 106 1.25 -0.16 -12.77
C LEU A 106 0.29 -1.35 -12.71
N TYR A 107 -0.83 -1.22 -11.99
CA TYR A 107 -1.85 -2.28 -11.98
C TYR A 107 -2.57 -2.40 -13.33
N SER A 108 -2.82 -1.28 -14.04
CA SER A 108 -3.39 -1.34 -15.38
C SER A 108 -2.42 -1.95 -16.39
N GLN A 109 -1.14 -1.56 -16.37
CA GLN A 109 -0.10 -2.15 -17.22
C GLN A 109 0.02 -3.66 -17.01
N GLU A 110 0.05 -4.10 -15.75
CA GLU A 110 0.13 -5.53 -15.42
C GLU A 110 -1.12 -6.29 -15.89
N TRP A 111 -2.30 -5.72 -15.68
CA TRP A 111 -3.56 -6.32 -16.14
C TRP A 111 -3.62 -6.47 -17.67
N TYR A 112 -3.20 -5.45 -18.42
CA TYR A 112 -3.15 -5.53 -19.88
C TYR A 112 -2.04 -6.47 -20.37
N ALA A 113 -0.88 -6.51 -19.71
CA ALA A 113 0.20 -7.42 -20.05
C ALA A 113 -0.21 -8.88 -19.88
N ARG A 114 -0.99 -9.21 -18.85
CA ARG A 114 -1.50 -10.58 -18.64
C ARG A 114 -2.49 -11.05 -19.72
N GLN A 115 -3.17 -10.12 -20.39
CA GLN A 115 -4.09 -10.44 -21.49
C GLN A 115 -3.39 -10.54 -22.85
N ARG A 116 -2.29 -9.81 -23.06
CA ARG A 116 -1.64 -9.65 -24.36
C ARG A 116 -0.30 -10.37 -24.51
N CYS A 117 0.34 -10.76 -23.42
CA CYS A 117 1.66 -11.38 -23.43
C CYS A 117 1.59 -12.81 -22.84
N ASP A 118 2.37 -13.74 -23.40
CA ASP A 118 2.45 -15.11 -22.93
C ASP A 118 3.03 -15.20 -21.50
N PRO A 119 2.62 -16.22 -20.72
CA PRO A 119 3.19 -16.48 -19.40
C PRO A 119 4.70 -16.81 -19.50
N TYR A 120 5.51 -16.23 -18.61
CA TYR A 120 6.97 -16.45 -18.59
C TYR A 120 7.34 -17.88 -18.21
N PHE A 121 6.51 -18.50 -17.37
CA PHE A 121 6.75 -19.84 -16.84
C PHE A 121 5.49 -20.69 -17.01
N HIS A 122 5.69 -21.97 -17.33
CA HIS A 122 4.61 -22.97 -17.35
C HIS A 122 4.03 -23.23 -15.94
N ASN A 123 4.77 -22.85 -14.89
CA ASN A 123 4.35 -23.00 -13.50
C ASN A 123 3.44 -21.84 -13.09
N PHE A 124 2.15 -22.14 -12.87
CA PHE A 124 1.10 -21.19 -12.47
C PHE A 124 1.48 -20.32 -11.27
N ILE A 125 2.14 -20.89 -10.25
CA ILE A 125 2.50 -20.17 -9.02
C ILE A 125 3.56 -19.11 -9.29
N LEU A 126 4.58 -19.40 -10.09
CA LEU A 126 5.66 -18.45 -10.37
C LEU A 126 5.18 -17.29 -11.25
N ASP A 127 4.30 -17.58 -12.21
CA ASP A 127 3.69 -16.56 -13.07
C ASP A 127 2.66 -15.67 -12.34
N PHE A 128 2.13 -16.14 -11.20
CA PHE A 128 1.28 -15.34 -10.31
C PHE A 128 2.06 -14.30 -9.51
N PHE A 129 3.30 -14.61 -9.10
CA PHE A 129 4.16 -13.71 -8.31
C PHE A 129 5.04 -12.79 -9.16
N LEU A 130 5.38 -13.16 -10.40
CA LEU A 130 6.17 -12.32 -11.29
C LEU A 130 5.29 -11.36 -12.10
N PRO A 131 5.61 -10.05 -12.13
CA PRO A 131 4.92 -9.09 -12.98
C PRO A 131 5.28 -9.28 -14.45
N ARG A 132 4.27 -9.32 -15.33
CA ARG A 132 4.45 -9.54 -16.76
C ARG A 132 4.83 -8.29 -17.57
N HIS A 133 4.59 -7.09 -17.06
CA HIS A 133 4.77 -5.87 -17.86
C HIS A 133 6.23 -5.46 -18.11
N TRP A 134 7.21 -5.95 -17.35
CA TRP A 134 8.62 -5.52 -17.46
C TRP A 134 9.34 -6.05 -18.72
N LEU A 135 8.94 -7.21 -19.22
CA LEU A 135 9.65 -7.95 -20.28
C LEU A 135 8.69 -8.45 -21.37
N CYS A 136 7.54 -7.79 -21.56
CA CYS A 136 6.54 -8.23 -22.54
C CYS A 136 7.18 -8.27 -23.94
N GLY A 137 7.43 -9.49 -24.44
CA GLY A 137 7.66 -9.74 -25.86
C GLY A 137 6.31 -9.76 -26.56
N ALA A 138 6.19 -9.08 -27.70
CA ALA A 138 5.02 -9.25 -28.56
C ALA A 138 4.85 -10.74 -28.88
N LEU A 139 3.61 -11.24 -28.83
CA LEU A 139 3.26 -12.52 -29.41
C LEU A 139 3.85 -12.57 -30.82
N SER A 140 4.77 -13.51 -31.06
CA SER A 140 5.20 -13.80 -32.43
C SER A 140 4.03 -14.52 -33.09
N ASP A 141 3.18 -13.76 -33.80
CA ASP A 141 2.16 -14.32 -34.67
C ASP A 141 2.82 -15.30 -35.65
N THR A 142 2.66 -16.60 -35.42
CA THR A 142 2.91 -17.65 -36.43
C THR A 142 1.62 -17.95 -37.17
#